data_AF-A0A5T4CUC3-F1
#
_entry.id   AF-A0A5T4CUC3-F1
#
_cell.length_a   1.000
_cell.length_b   1.000
_cell.length_c   1.000
_cell.angle_alpha   90.00
_cell.angle_beta   90.00
_cell.angle_gamma   90.00
#
_symmetry.space_group_name_H-M   'P 1'
#
loop_
_entity.id
_entity.type
_entity.pdbx_description
1 polymer ?
#
loop_
_entity_poly.entity_id
_entity_poly.type
_entity_poly.pdbx_seq_one_letter_code
_entity_poly.pdbx_strand_id
1 'polypeptide(L)'
;MTITKERLLKIQHWRETYGADSNVMLPAEEAEELARIALAALEAEKGADPVVFTDERNLRHIARGRETSLIWGKQNQEVGDIPLYRHAQPVPVVPDECPAKIRELMASHSDALFNDGDAQEIWNACRTAMLQGVEQPQNARQNIPENIPDGNSPAIPDDWVMVPKEPTQAMIKAWLSEVANFRGHAAGYKAALAAAPQREVK
;
A
#
# COMPACT_ATOMS: atom_id res chain seq x y z
N MET A 1 -24.68 -25.48 1.98
CA MET A 1 -23.89 -26.10 0.91
C MET A 1 -22.97 -25.04 0.32
N THR A 2 -21.75 -25.37 -0.10
CA THR A 2 -20.83 -24.39 -0.71
C THR A 2 -20.70 -24.71 -2.19
N ILE A 3 -21.14 -23.79 -3.06
CA ILE A 3 -20.98 -23.94 -4.51
C ILE A 3 -19.52 -23.71 -4.89
N THR A 4 -18.93 -24.60 -5.69
CA THR A 4 -17.52 -24.49 -6.09
C THR A 4 -17.35 -23.67 -7.37
N LYS A 5 -16.13 -23.18 -7.62
CA LYS A 5 -15.79 -22.43 -8.85
C LYS A 5 -16.05 -23.27 -10.11
N GLU A 6 -15.67 -24.55 -10.08
CA GLU A 6 -15.88 -25.50 -11.19
C GLU A 6 -17.37 -25.67 -11.48
N ARG A 7 -18.20 -25.69 -10.42
CA ARG A 7 -19.65 -25.77 -10.57
C ARG A 7 -20.23 -24.52 -11.19
N LEU A 8 -19.78 -23.33 -10.77
CA LEU A 8 -20.19 -22.05 -11.35
C LEU A 8 -19.84 -21.94 -12.83
N LEU A 9 -18.61 -22.32 -13.22
CA LEU A 9 -18.17 -22.34 -14.62
C LEU A 9 -19.03 -23.28 -15.47
N LYS A 10 -19.40 -24.44 -14.93
CA LYS A 10 -20.30 -25.38 -15.60
C LYS A 10 -21.70 -24.77 -15.82
N ILE A 11 -22.23 -24.07 -14.82
CA ILE A 11 -23.52 -23.36 -14.92
C ILE A 11 -23.44 -22.24 -15.97
N GLN A 12 -22.33 -21.49 -16.02
CA GLN A 12 -22.11 -20.42 -16.99
C GLN A 12 -22.07 -20.97 -18.43
N HIS A 13 -21.38 -22.09 -18.66
CA HIS A 13 -21.22 -22.70 -19.99
C HIS A 13 -22.52 -23.30 -20.55
N TRP A 14 -23.51 -23.58 -19.70
CA TRP A 14 -24.79 -24.14 -20.16
C TRP A 14 -25.52 -23.26 -21.16
N ARG A 15 -25.33 -21.93 -21.12
CA ARG A 15 -25.89 -21.02 -22.14
C ARG A 15 -25.35 -21.31 -23.54
N GLU A 16 -24.07 -21.66 -23.63
CA GLU A 16 -23.41 -22.00 -24.90
C GLU A 16 -23.82 -23.41 -25.37
N THR A 17 -24.05 -24.32 -24.42
CA THR A 17 -24.47 -25.70 -24.72
C THR A 17 -25.93 -25.81 -25.16
N TYR A 18 -26.84 -25.11 -24.49
CA TYR A 18 -28.29 -25.28 -24.65
C TYR A 18 -28.98 -24.11 -25.36
N GLY A 19 -28.30 -22.99 -25.58
CA GLY A 19 -28.87 -21.79 -26.19
C GLY A 19 -29.62 -20.90 -25.20
N ALA A 20 -29.83 -19.63 -25.59
CA ALA A 20 -30.38 -18.60 -24.71
C ALA A 20 -31.86 -18.81 -24.32
N ASP A 21 -32.61 -19.59 -25.11
CA ASP A 21 -34.04 -19.85 -24.90
C ASP A 21 -34.32 -21.11 -24.06
N SER A 22 -33.26 -21.80 -23.61
CA SER A 22 -33.37 -23.02 -22.83
C SER A 22 -33.43 -22.73 -21.32
N ASN A 23 -34.47 -23.27 -20.67
CA ASN A 23 -34.57 -23.26 -19.21
C ASN A 23 -33.68 -24.35 -18.61
N VAL A 24 -32.76 -23.95 -17.72
CA VAL A 24 -31.93 -24.86 -16.95
C VAL A 24 -32.44 -24.90 -15.52
N MET A 25 -32.72 -26.11 -15.02
CA MET A 25 -33.16 -26.32 -13.63
C MET A 25 -31.95 -26.55 -12.72
N LEU A 26 -31.88 -25.79 -11.63
CA LEU A 26 -30.89 -25.95 -10.56
C LEU A 26 -31.53 -26.64 -9.35
N PRO A 27 -30.77 -27.46 -8.60
CA PRO A 27 -31.17 -27.88 -7.25
C PRO A 27 -31.50 -26.66 -6.38
N ALA A 28 -32.53 -26.77 -5.54
CA ALA A 28 -32.99 -25.67 -4.69
C ALA A 28 -31.85 -25.09 -3.83
N GLU A 29 -30.99 -25.96 -3.28
CA GLU A 29 -29.85 -25.56 -2.47
C GLU A 29 -28.78 -24.79 -3.27
N GLU A 30 -28.56 -25.12 -4.56
CA GLU A 30 -27.64 -24.37 -5.43
C GLU A 30 -28.22 -22.99 -5.76
N ALA A 31 -29.52 -22.92 -6.03
CA ALA A 31 -30.22 -21.67 -6.33
C ALA A 31 -30.23 -20.71 -5.12
N GLU A 32 -30.48 -21.23 -3.91
CA GLU A 32 -30.45 -20.45 -2.67
C GLU A 32 -29.05 -19.87 -2.39
N GLU A 33 -28.00 -20.69 -2.51
CA GLU A 33 -26.64 -20.23 -2.26
C GLU A 33 -26.18 -19.21 -3.32
N LEU A 34 -26.56 -19.39 -4.59
CA LEU A 34 -26.32 -18.40 -5.65
C LEU A 34 -27.02 -17.07 -5.36
N ALA A 35 -28.28 -17.11 -4.93
CA ALA A 35 -29.03 -15.90 -4.56
C ALA A 35 -28.38 -15.19 -3.37
N ARG A 36 -27.96 -15.93 -2.34
CA ARG A 36 -27.23 -15.37 -1.18
C ARG A 36 -25.94 -14.68 -1.59
N ILE A 37 -25.12 -15.31 -2.45
CA ILE A 37 -23.87 -14.73 -2.95
C ILE A 37 -24.16 -13.48 -3.80
N ALA A 38 -25.13 -13.53 -4.71
CA ALA A 38 -25.49 -12.40 -5.56
C ALA A 38 -25.98 -11.20 -4.74
N LEU A 39 -26.82 -11.44 -3.72
CA LEU A 39 -27.27 -10.40 -2.80
C LEU A 39 -26.11 -9.79 -2.03
N ALA A 40 -25.21 -10.61 -1.48
CA ALA A 40 -24.03 -10.12 -0.78
C ALA A 40 -23.12 -9.28 -1.71
N ALA A 41 -22.99 -9.65 -2.98
CA ALA A 41 -22.23 -8.88 -3.96
C ALA A 41 -22.87 -7.50 -4.24
N LEU A 42 -24.20 -7.46 -4.41
CA LEU A 42 -24.94 -6.20 -4.59
C LEU A 42 -24.88 -5.28 -3.37
N GLU A 43 -24.87 -5.85 -2.16
CA GLU A 43 -24.69 -5.10 -0.93
C GLU A 43 -23.26 -4.58 -0.76
N ALA A 44 -22.26 -5.37 -1.17
CA ALA A 44 -20.87 -4.95 -1.18
C ALA A 44 -20.62 -3.78 -2.15
N GLU A 45 -21.27 -3.77 -3.31
CA GLU A 45 -21.20 -2.65 -4.27
C GLU A 45 -21.75 -1.35 -3.66
N LYS A 46 -22.84 -1.43 -2.87
CA LYS A 46 -23.36 -0.26 -2.11
C LYS A 46 -22.39 0.21 -1.01
N GLY A 47 -21.50 -0.67 -0.54
CA GLY A 47 -20.46 -0.36 0.44
C GLY A 47 -19.13 0.09 -0.17
N ALA A 48 -19.05 0.24 -1.50
CA ALA A 48 -17.80 0.56 -2.20
C ALA A 48 -17.35 2.01 -2.02
N ASP A 49 -18.26 2.92 -1.65
CA ASP A 49 -17.89 4.30 -1.34
C ASP A 49 -17.39 4.42 0.12
N PRO A 50 -16.28 5.15 0.34
CA PRO A 50 -15.81 5.43 1.69
C PRO A 50 -16.82 6.29 2.45
N VAL A 51 -17.05 5.94 3.71
CA VAL A 51 -17.98 6.66 4.59
C VAL A 51 -17.35 7.95 5.09
N VAL A 52 -16.08 7.88 5.47
CA VAL A 52 -15.26 8.98 5.98
C VAL A 52 -13.79 8.72 5.65
N PHE A 53 -12.97 9.73 5.88
CA PHE A 53 -11.53 9.71 5.66
C PHE A 53 -10.80 10.05 6.96
N THR A 54 -9.54 9.63 7.05
CA THR A 54 -8.62 9.98 8.13
C THR A 54 -7.18 9.97 7.61
N ASP A 55 -6.22 10.29 8.48
CA ASP A 55 -4.80 10.16 8.16
C ASP A 55 -4.12 9.03 8.97
N GLU A 56 -2.94 8.66 8.51
CA GLU A 56 -2.11 7.62 9.12
C GLU A 56 -1.74 7.93 10.59
N ARG A 57 -1.55 9.20 10.94
CA ARG A 57 -1.21 9.61 12.31
C ARG A 57 -2.38 9.33 13.26
N ASN A 58 -3.59 9.64 12.83
CA ASN A 58 -4.82 9.40 13.55
C ASN A 58 -5.08 7.90 13.73
N LEU A 59 -4.87 7.08 12.70
CA LEU A 59 -4.95 5.62 12.83
C LEU A 59 -3.97 5.07 13.87
N ARG A 60 -2.71 5.54 13.87
CA ARG A 60 -1.72 5.13 14.88
C ARG A 60 -2.12 5.53 16.30
N HIS A 61 -2.80 6.66 16.46
CA HIS A 61 -3.33 7.07 17.77
C HIS A 61 -4.44 6.13 18.24
N ILE A 62 -5.39 5.80 17.37
CA ILE A 62 -6.47 4.84 17.66
C ILE A 62 -5.89 3.47 18.01
N ALA A 63 -4.94 2.97 17.21
CA ALA A 63 -4.29 1.68 17.44
C ALA A 63 -3.51 1.61 18.77
N ARG A 64 -3.08 2.76 19.31
CA ARG A 64 -2.43 2.89 20.63
C ARG A 64 -3.43 3.08 21.78
N GLY A 65 -4.72 2.90 21.53
CA GLY A 65 -5.77 2.99 22.55
C GLY A 65 -6.31 4.39 22.79
N ARG A 66 -6.07 5.35 21.88
CA ARG A 66 -6.72 6.66 21.97
C ARG A 66 -8.17 6.56 21.53
N GLU A 67 -9.09 6.94 22.41
CA GLU A 67 -10.54 6.87 22.15
C GLU A 67 -11.05 7.98 21.21
N THR A 68 -10.24 9.02 20.98
CA THR A 68 -10.59 10.15 20.11
C THR A 68 -9.50 10.41 19.07
N SER A 69 -9.92 10.48 17.81
CA SER A 69 -9.10 10.83 16.66
C SER A 69 -9.96 11.52 15.60
N LEU A 70 -9.30 12.24 14.69
CA LEU A 70 -9.99 13.01 13.66
C LEU A 70 -10.41 12.12 12.49
N ILE A 71 -11.66 12.26 12.10
CA ILE A 71 -12.25 11.72 10.87
C ILE A 71 -12.99 12.86 10.17
N TRP A 72 -13.05 12.83 8.84
CA TRP A 72 -13.72 13.87 8.07
C TRP A 72 -14.49 13.33 6.88
N GLY A 73 -15.45 14.13 6.42
CA GLY A 73 -16.24 13.82 5.23
C GLY A 73 -15.47 14.07 3.94
N LYS A 74 -15.99 13.53 2.83
CA LYS A 74 -15.41 13.61 1.48
C LYS A 74 -15.04 15.02 1.04
N GLN A 75 -15.78 16.03 1.50
CA GLN A 75 -15.54 17.43 1.17
C GLN A 75 -14.23 18.00 1.72
N ASN A 76 -13.66 17.38 2.76
CA ASN A 76 -12.42 17.80 3.41
C ASN A 76 -11.26 16.83 3.12
N GLN A 77 -11.44 15.92 2.16
CA GLN A 77 -10.43 14.94 1.80
C GLN A 77 -9.24 15.60 1.10
N GLU A 78 -8.04 15.19 1.48
CA GLU A 78 -6.78 15.53 0.82
C GLU A 78 -6.15 14.29 0.14
N VAL A 79 -5.20 14.54 -0.76
CA VAL A 79 -4.46 13.47 -1.43
C VAL A 79 -3.58 12.75 -0.40
N GLY A 80 -3.77 11.44 -0.27
CA GLY A 80 -3.04 10.60 0.69
C GLY A 80 -3.84 10.24 1.95
N ASP A 81 -5.06 10.76 2.08
CA ASP A 81 -5.98 10.34 3.13
C ASP A 81 -6.40 8.88 2.98
N ILE A 82 -6.60 8.24 4.12
CA ILE A 82 -6.99 6.84 4.23
C ILE A 82 -8.53 6.75 4.26
N PRO A 83 -9.14 6.09 3.26
CA PRO A 83 -10.58 5.88 3.24
C PRO A 83 -11.01 4.83 4.27
N LEU A 84 -12.08 5.12 5.01
CA LEU A 84 -12.70 4.20 5.96
C LEU A 84 -14.08 3.76 5.44
N TYR A 85 -14.27 2.45 5.36
CA TYR A 85 -15.48 1.84 4.81
C TYR A 85 -16.32 1.20 5.93
N ARG A 86 -17.64 1.15 5.72
CA ARG A 86 -18.55 0.46 6.66
C ARG A 86 -18.40 -1.06 6.60
N HIS A 87 -18.11 -1.58 5.42
CA HIS A 87 -18.01 -3.00 5.13
C HIS A 87 -16.62 -3.32 4.59
N ALA A 88 -16.19 -4.57 4.78
CA ALA A 88 -14.98 -5.07 4.14
C ALA A 88 -15.13 -4.92 2.62
N GLN A 89 -14.16 -4.29 1.98
CA GLN A 89 -14.16 -4.16 0.53
C GLN A 89 -13.97 -5.53 -0.11
N PRO A 90 -14.69 -5.84 -1.21
CA PRO A 90 -14.34 -6.97 -2.05
C PRO A 90 -12.86 -6.87 -2.39
N VAL A 91 -12.12 -7.98 -2.24
CA VAL A 91 -10.72 -8.03 -2.67
C VAL A 91 -10.67 -7.58 -4.12
N PRO A 92 -9.84 -6.58 -4.50
CA PRO A 92 -9.70 -6.17 -5.88
C PRO A 92 -9.33 -7.38 -6.73
N VAL A 93 -10.30 -7.89 -7.51
CA VAL A 93 -10.07 -9.02 -8.41
C VAL A 93 -9.43 -8.45 -9.66
N VAL A 94 -8.14 -8.69 -9.85
CA VAL A 94 -7.48 -8.36 -11.12
C VAL A 94 -7.83 -9.45 -12.13
N PRO A 95 -8.53 -9.13 -13.24
CA PRO A 95 -8.93 -10.11 -14.25
C PRO A 95 -7.76 -10.97 -14.73
N ASP A 96 -7.99 -12.26 -14.97
CA ASP A 96 -6.96 -13.18 -15.50
C ASP A 96 -6.61 -12.86 -16.96
N GLU A 97 -7.62 -12.45 -17.75
CA GLU A 97 -7.45 -12.08 -19.16
C GLU A 97 -7.33 -10.56 -19.35
N CYS A 98 -6.53 -10.14 -20.33
CA CYS A 98 -6.35 -8.74 -20.67
C CYS A 98 -7.68 -8.11 -21.15
N PRO A 99 -8.21 -7.08 -20.46
CA PRO A 99 -9.46 -6.44 -20.86
C PRO A 99 -9.39 -5.89 -22.29
N ALA A 100 -10.45 -6.10 -23.08
CA ALA A 100 -10.47 -5.73 -24.50
C ALA A 100 -10.07 -4.27 -24.77
N LYS A 101 -10.55 -3.33 -23.94
CA LYS A 101 -10.22 -1.91 -24.07
C LYS A 101 -8.74 -1.59 -23.80
N ILE A 102 -8.11 -2.33 -22.89
CA ILE A 102 -6.67 -2.20 -22.59
C ILE A 102 -5.87 -2.80 -23.74
N ARG A 103 -6.26 -3.98 -24.21
CA ARG A 103 -5.65 -4.64 -25.38
C ARG A 103 -5.69 -3.75 -26.63
N GLU A 104 -6.84 -3.16 -26.94
CA GLU A 104 -7.00 -2.22 -28.06
C GLU A 104 -6.10 -0.99 -27.92
N LEU A 105 -5.98 -0.45 -26.71
CA LEU A 105 -5.10 0.69 -26.44
C LEU A 105 -3.62 0.35 -26.62
N MET A 106 -3.20 -0.83 -26.18
CA MET A 106 -1.82 -1.31 -26.39
C MET A 106 -1.57 -1.48 -27.89
N ALA A 107 -2.48 -2.14 -28.60
CA ALA A 107 -2.36 -2.33 -30.05
C ALA A 107 -2.31 -1.00 -30.82
N SER A 108 -3.08 0.01 -30.41
CA SER A 108 -3.10 1.31 -31.10
C SER A 108 -1.81 2.12 -30.97
N HIS A 109 -0.94 1.77 -30.02
CA HIS A 109 0.34 2.44 -29.77
C HIS A 109 1.54 1.52 -30.03
N SER A 110 1.31 0.33 -30.59
CA SER A 110 2.34 -0.68 -30.87
C SER A 110 2.54 -0.85 -32.37
N ASP A 111 3.55 -1.63 -32.76
CA ASP A 111 3.83 -1.93 -34.16
C ASP A 111 2.98 -3.09 -34.70
N ALA A 112 3.18 -3.43 -35.98
CA ALA A 112 2.43 -4.49 -36.64
C ALA A 112 2.79 -5.91 -36.18
N LEU A 113 3.82 -6.08 -35.34
CA LEU A 113 4.20 -7.38 -34.79
C LEU A 113 3.43 -7.68 -33.49
N PHE A 114 2.83 -6.66 -32.89
CA PHE A 114 2.05 -6.78 -31.66
C PHE A 114 0.82 -7.68 -31.86
N ASN A 115 0.70 -8.69 -31.02
CA ASN A 115 -0.40 -9.65 -31.05
C ASN A 115 -1.05 -9.86 -29.66
N ASP A 116 -2.12 -10.65 -29.63
CA ASP A 116 -2.87 -10.91 -28.38
C ASP A 116 -2.02 -11.60 -27.31
N GLY A 117 -0.99 -12.37 -27.70
CA GLY A 117 -0.02 -12.97 -26.80
C GLY A 117 0.82 -11.92 -26.07
N ASP A 118 1.31 -10.90 -26.80
CA ASP A 118 2.08 -9.79 -26.22
C ASP A 118 1.21 -8.96 -25.25
N ALA A 119 -0.04 -8.69 -25.63
CA ALA A 119 -0.99 -7.99 -24.77
C ALA A 119 -1.28 -8.76 -23.47
N GLN A 120 -1.39 -10.09 -23.55
CA GLN A 120 -1.61 -10.94 -22.39
C GLN A 120 -0.35 -11.04 -21.52
N GLU A 121 0.85 -11.08 -22.11
CA GLU A 121 2.11 -11.07 -21.37
C GLU A 121 2.29 -9.78 -20.56
N ILE A 122 2.05 -8.63 -21.20
CA ILE A 122 2.08 -7.31 -20.53
C ILE A 122 1.03 -7.26 -19.42
N TRP A 123 -0.19 -7.72 -19.70
CA TRP A 123 -1.26 -7.78 -18.70
C TRP A 123 -0.90 -8.68 -17.52
N ASN A 124 -0.29 -9.84 -17.75
CA ASN A 124 0.16 -10.75 -16.70
C ASN A 124 1.22 -10.11 -15.80
N ALA A 125 2.16 -9.35 -16.38
CA ALA A 125 3.15 -8.59 -15.62
C ALA A 125 2.47 -7.50 -14.76
N CYS A 126 1.56 -6.72 -15.34
CA CYS A 126 0.77 -5.72 -14.60
C CYS A 126 -0.09 -6.36 -13.50
N ARG A 127 -0.76 -7.47 -13.79
CA ARG A 127 -1.57 -8.23 -12.84
C ARG A 127 -0.73 -8.75 -11.69
N THR A 128 0.45 -9.29 -11.97
CA THR A 128 1.39 -9.75 -10.95
C THR A 128 1.81 -8.60 -10.05
N ALA A 129 2.15 -7.44 -10.61
CA ALA A 129 2.49 -6.25 -9.82
C ALA A 129 1.33 -5.75 -8.96
N MET A 130 0.10 -5.73 -9.52
CA MET A 130 -1.10 -5.35 -8.78
C MET A 130 -1.38 -6.32 -7.62
N LEU A 131 -1.22 -7.63 -7.83
CA LEU A 131 -1.41 -8.64 -6.78
C LEU A 131 -0.30 -8.61 -5.72
N GLN A 132 0.96 -8.40 -6.11
CA GLN A 132 2.06 -8.19 -5.17
C GLN A 132 1.88 -6.93 -4.33
N GLY A 133 1.29 -5.87 -4.89
CA GLY A 133 0.92 -4.66 -4.15
C GLY A 133 -0.23 -4.83 -3.15
N VAL A 134 -0.95 -5.95 -3.19
CA VAL A 134 -1.93 -6.34 -2.16
C VAL A 134 -1.27 -7.11 -1.02
N GLU A 135 -0.18 -7.85 -1.28
CA GLU A 135 0.61 -8.56 -0.27
C GLU A 135 1.65 -7.67 0.43
N GLN A 136 2.15 -6.64 -0.24
CA GLN A 136 2.85 -5.55 0.43
C GLN A 136 1.81 -4.60 1.03
N PRO A 137 1.92 -4.25 2.33
CA PRO A 137 1.32 -3.00 2.76
C PRO A 137 1.80 -1.92 1.77
N GLN A 138 0.99 -0.90 1.49
CA GLN A 138 1.44 0.31 0.77
C GLN A 138 2.62 1.04 1.47
N ASN A 139 3.18 0.41 2.51
CA ASN A 139 4.22 0.78 3.44
C ASN A 139 5.51 -0.06 3.26
N ALA A 140 5.61 -0.94 2.25
CA ALA A 140 6.91 -1.51 1.93
C ALA A 140 7.83 -0.38 1.43
N ARG A 141 8.93 -0.15 2.14
CA ARG A 141 10.02 0.70 1.64
C ARG A 141 10.31 0.25 0.21
N GLN A 142 10.34 1.17 -0.74
CA GLN A 142 10.87 0.89 -2.07
C GLN A 142 12.23 0.20 -1.87
N ASN A 143 12.33 -1.06 -2.31
CA ASN A 143 13.55 -1.85 -2.22
C ASN A 143 14.60 -1.21 -3.11
N ILE A 144 15.34 -0.26 -2.55
CA ILE A 144 16.74 -0.04 -2.90
C ILE A 144 17.40 -1.41 -2.69
N PRO A 145 18.12 -1.99 -3.68
CA PRO A 145 18.56 -3.37 -3.59
C PRO A 145 19.32 -3.65 -2.29
N GLU A 146 18.80 -4.60 -1.51
CA GLU A 146 19.42 -5.17 -0.33
C GLU A 146 20.61 -6.04 -0.77
N ASN A 147 21.67 -5.38 -1.21
CA ASN A 147 23.00 -5.96 -1.27
C ASN A 147 23.96 -5.04 -0.53
N ILE A 148 23.71 -4.87 0.77
CA ILE A 148 24.77 -4.46 1.69
C ILE A 148 25.20 -5.77 2.36
N PRO A 149 26.38 -6.31 2.02
CA PRO A 149 26.88 -7.51 2.68
C PRO A 149 26.90 -7.29 4.20
N ASP A 150 26.38 -8.28 4.92
CA ASP A 150 26.46 -8.36 6.37
C ASP A 150 27.91 -8.07 6.82
N GLY A 151 28.08 -7.05 7.67
CA GLY A 151 29.27 -6.94 8.50
C GLY A 151 30.32 -5.90 8.14
N ASN A 152 29.98 -4.78 7.52
CA ASN A 152 30.79 -3.55 7.67
C ASN A 152 29.87 -2.36 7.90
N SER A 153 29.84 -1.84 9.14
CA SER A 153 29.37 -0.47 9.35
C SER A 153 30.17 0.45 8.41
N PRO A 154 29.53 1.39 7.69
CA PRO A 154 30.28 2.34 6.89
C PRO A 154 31.31 3.00 7.80
N ALA A 155 32.59 2.92 7.39
CA ALA A 155 33.64 3.67 8.06
C ALA A 155 33.16 5.12 8.13
N ILE A 156 33.17 5.69 9.34
CA ILE A 156 32.82 7.09 9.55
C ILE A 156 33.78 7.88 8.66
N PRO A 157 33.30 8.68 7.69
CA PRO A 157 34.20 9.47 6.84
C PRO A 157 35.07 10.35 7.73
N ASP A 158 36.32 10.59 7.34
CA ASP A 158 37.32 11.29 8.17
C ASP A 158 36.85 12.66 8.69
N ASP A 159 35.89 13.29 8.01
CA ASP A 159 35.30 14.59 8.35
C ASP A 159 34.10 14.52 9.32
N TRP A 160 33.72 13.34 9.80
CA TRP A 160 32.56 13.12 10.68
C TRP A 160 33.00 12.75 12.10
N VAL A 161 32.38 13.37 13.10
CA VAL A 161 32.65 13.12 14.53
C VAL A 161 31.46 12.41 15.18
N MET A 162 31.75 11.38 15.98
CA MET A 162 30.73 10.69 16.77
C MET A 162 30.24 11.58 17.91
N VAL A 163 28.92 11.75 18.00
CA VAL A 163 28.26 12.48 19.08
C VAL A 163 27.12 11.65 19.67
N PRO A 164 26.77 11.86 20.95
CA PRO A 164 25.58 11.25 21.54
C PRO A 164 24.32 11.59 20.74
N LYS A 165 23.39 10.63 20.65
CA LYS A 165 22.08 10.83 20.00
C LYS A 165 21.28 11.96 20.65
N GLU A 166 21.42 12.13 21.96
CA GLU A 166 20.84 13.23 22.72
C GLU A 166 21.98 14.11 23.27
N PRO A 167 21.96 15.43 23.02
CA PRO A 167 23.05 16.31 23.44
C PRO A 167 23.14 16.34 24.98
N THR A 168 24.36 16.23 25.50
CA THR A 168 24.59 16.31 26.94
C THR A 168 24.41 17.74 27.45
N GLN A 169 24.21 17.89 28.76
CA GLN A 169 24.13 19.20 29.39
C GLN A 169 25.38 20.07 29.12
N ALA A 170 26.55 19.46 29.02
CA ALA A 170 27.80 20.16 28.69
C ALA A 170 27.79 20.70 27.26
N MET A 171 27.31 19.91 26.29
CA MET A 171 27.15 20.32 24.90
C MET A 171 26.14 21.46 24.76
N ILE A 172 25.00 21.37 25.44
CA ILE A 172 23.96 22.41 25.45
C ILE A 172 24.50 23.71 26.05
N LYS A 173 25.19 23.63 27.18
CA LYS A 173 25.78 24.80 27.85
C LYS A 173 26.84 25.48 26.99
N ALA A 174 27.70 24.70 26.31
CA ALA A 174 28.72 25.23 25.41
C ALA A 174 28.10 25.96 24.22
N TRP A 175 27.06 25.39 23.59
CA TRP A 175 26.33 26.06 22.51
C TRP A 175 25.74 27.40 22.98
N LEU A 176 24.98 27.36 24.08
CA LEU A 176 24.27 28.53 24.59
C LEU A 176 25.23 29.66 24.99
N SER A 177 26.41 29.33 25.51
CA SER A 177 27.46 30.30 25.84
C SER A 177 27.95 31.07 24.61
N GLU A 178 28.21 30.39 23.49
CA GLU A 178 28.68 31.06 22.27
C GLU A 178 27.58 31.90 21.59
N VAL A 179 26.35 31.42 21.62
CA VAL A 179 25.19 32.18 21.12
C VAL A 179 24.93 33.42 21.96
N ALA A 180 25.03 33.31 23.29
CA ALA A 180 24.90 34.45 24.21
C ALA A 180 25.98 35.51 23.99
N ASN A 181 27.16 35.11 23.50
CA ASN A 181 28.26 36.00 23.14
C ASN A 181 28.17 36.53 21.69
N PHE A 182 27.02 36.40 21.03
CA PHE A 182 26.76 36.86 19.66
C PHE A 182 27.72 36.32 18.59
N ARG A 183 28.37 35.17 18.84
CA ARG A 183 29.29 34.52 17.89
C ARG A 183 28.59 33.68 16.82
N GLY A 184 27.25 33.55 16.93
CA GLY A 184 26.39 32.89 15.96
C GLY A 184 26.32 31.36 16.13
N HIS A 185 25.35 30.75 15.46
CA HIS A 185 25.04 29.33 15.60
C HIS A 185 26.18 28.40 15.14
N ALA A 186 26.98 28.80 14.14
CA ALA A 186 28.12 28.00 13.69
C ALA A 186 29.20 27.87 14.79
N ALA A 187 29.48 28.95 15.52
CA ALA A 187 30.39 28.91 16.66
C ALA A 187 29.82 28.07 17.81
N GLY A 188 28.52 28.22 18.10
CA GLY A 188 27.82 27.41 19.10
C GLY A 188 27.84 25.92 18.78
N TYR A 189 27.62 25.54 17.53
CA TYR A 189 27.70 24.14 17.11
C TYR A 189 29.12 23.58 17.26
N LYS A 190 30.14 24.33 16.84
CA LYS A 190 31.55 23.92 17.01
C LYS A 190 31.91 23.72 18.47
N ALA A 191 31.45 24.60 19.37
CA ALA A 191 31.66 24.46 20.81
C ALA A 191 30.91 23.25 21.40
N ALA A 192 29.70 22.96 20.93
CA ALA A 192 28.95 21.78 21.33
C ALA A 192 29.65 20.48 20.92
N LEU A 193 30.18 20.41 19.69
CA LEU A 193 30.95 19.26 19.21
C LEU A 193 32.24 19.05 20.03
N ALA A 194 32.94 20.12 20.40
CA ALA A 194 34.13 20.04 21.25
C ALA A 194 33.82 19.56 22.67
N ALA A 195 32.62 19.82 23.18
CA ALA A 195 32.13 19.36 24.48
C ALA A 195 31.48 17.97 24.42
N ALA A 196 31.43 17.32 23.26
CA ALA A 196 30.86 16.00 23.12
C ALA A 196 31.76 14.95 23.81
N PRO A 197 31.18 14.04 24.61
CA PRO A 197 31.95 12.97 25.24
C PRO A 197 32.51 12.03 24.17
N GLN A 198 33.83 11.83 24.19
CA GLN A 198 34.49 10.89 23.30
C GLN A 198 34.36 9.47 23.87
N ARG A 199 34.06 8.49 23.01
CA ARG A 199 34.03 7.09 23.40
C ARG A 199 35.47 6.65 23.69
N GLU A 200 35.80 6.37 24.94
CA GLU A 200 37.08 5.70 25.25
C GLU A 200 37.04 4.30 24.64
N VAL A 201 37.87 4.06 23.64
CA VAL A 201 38.09 2.73 23.08
C VAL A 201 38.99 1.99 24.08
N LYS A 202 38.44 0.99 24.77
CA LYS A 202 39.22 -0.03 25.50
C LYS A 202 39.53 -1.18 24.57
#